data_AF-A0A7Z8VLN3-F1
#
_entry.id   AF-A0A7Z8VLN3-F1
#
_cell.length_a   1.000
_cell.length_b   1.000
_cell.length_c   1.000
_cell.angle_alpha   90.00
_cell.angle_beta   90.00
_cell.angle_gamma   90.00
#
_symmetry.space_group_name_H-M   'P 1'
#
loop_
_entity.id
_entity.type
_entity.pdbx_description
1 polymer ?
#
loop_
_entity_poly.entity_id
_entity_poly.type
_entity_poly.pdbx_seq_one_letter_code
_entity_poly.pdbx_strand_id
1 'polypeptide(L)'
;MVDKSTNSIQRGRQYEDLALRYLLDQGLVLQARNYRCRWGELDLLMQEQGALVIVEVRYRKNDRYGSAVESVTAKKQSHIVAAAKHYTEVSQLLSS
;
A
#
# COMPACT_ATOMS: atom_id res chain seq x y z
N MET A 1 -19.79 -2.76 -25.38
CA MET A 1 -18.44 -2.21 -25.06
C MET A 1 -18.22 -2.40 -23.57
N VAL A 2 -17.44 -3.40 -23.16
CA VAL A 2 -17.09 -3.60 -21.74
C VAL A 2 -15.91 -2.70 -21.43
N ASP A 3 -16.09 -1.74 -20.54
CA ASP A 3 -15.07 -0.78 -20.16
C ASP A 3 -13.87 -1.53 -19.54
N LYS A 4 -12.69 -1.42 -20.18
CA LYS A 4 -11.43 -1.99 -19.68
C LYS A 4 -11.09 -1.47 -18.28
N SER A 5 -11.57 -0.28 -17.91
CA SER A 5 -11.29 0.37 -16.62
C SER A 5 -11.85 -0.42 -15.43
N THR A 6 -13.05 -0.99 -15.56
CA THR A 6 -13.72 -1.71 -14.47
C THR A 6 -13.00 -3.03 -14.16
N ASN A 7 -12.52 -3.71 -15.21
CA ASN A 7 -11.80 -4.97 -15.09
C ASN A 7 -10.42 -4.78 -14.45
N SER A 8 -9.72 -3.67 -14.73
CA SER A 8 -8.46 -3.35 -14.06
C SER A 8 -8.62 -3.01 -12.58
N ILE A 9 -9.69 -2.30 -12.20
CA ILE A 9 -9.95 -1.93 -10.81
C ILE A 9 -10.35 -3.15 -9.97
N GLN A 10 -11.28 -3.98 -10.47
CA GLN A 10 -11.65 -5.22 -9.78
C GLN A 10 -10.44 -6.14 -9.59
N ARG A 11 -9.60 -6.24 -10.61
CA ARG A 11 -8.37 -7.02 -10.54
C ARG A 11 -7.40 -6.45 -9.51
N GLY A 12 -7.21 -5.12 -9.47
CA GLY A 12 -6.41 -4.45 -8.43
C GLY A 12 -6.85 -4.84 -7.02
N ARG A 13 -8.14 -4.72 -6.72
CA ARG A 13 -8.69 -5.11 -5.41
C ARG A 13 -8.47 -6.59 -5.06
N GLN A 14 -8.60 -7.49 -6.04
CA GLN A 14 -8.36 -8.91 -5.81
C GLN A 14 -6.91 -9.18 -5.37
N TYR A 15 -5.94 -8.51 -5.99
CA TYR A 15 -4.53 -8.64 -5.60
C TYR A 15 -4.24 -7.94 -4.27
N GLU A 16 -4.91 -6.81 -3.96
CA GLU A 16 -4.84 -6.19 -2.62
C GLU A 16 -5.36 -7.13 -1.54
N ASP A 17 -6.51 -7.78 -1.76
CA ASP A 17 -7.09 -8.72 -0.81
C ASP A 17 -6.21 -9.96 -0.62
N LEU A 18 -5.56 -10.44 -1.68
CA LEU A 18 -4.62 -11.55 -1.60
C LEU A 18 -3.37 -11.15 -0.81
N ALA A 19 -2.80 -9.98 -1.10
CA ALA A 19 -1.65 -9.45 -0.38
C ALA A 19 -1.98 -9.25 1.11
N LEU A 20 -3.15 -8.68 1.41
CA LEU A 20 -3.62 -8.50 2.78
C LEU A 20 -3.72 -9.83 3.52
N ARG A 21 -4.38 -10.83 2.94
CA ARG A 21 -4.50 -12.16 3.56
C ARG A 21 -3.14 -12.77 3.87
N TYR A 22 -2.23 -12.72 2.90
CA TYR A 22 -0.87 -13.20 3.09
C TYR A 22 -0.19 -12.49 4.28
N LEU A 23 -0.27 -11.16 4.36
CA LEU A 23 0.38 -10.40 5.44
C LEU A 23 -0.25 -10.67 6.81
N LEU A 24 -1.58 -10.83 6.87
CA LEU A 24 -2.27 -11.24 8.08
C LEU A 24 -1.82 -12.64 8.54
N ASP A 25 -1.67 -13.59 7.62
CA ASP A 25 -1.17 -14.95 7.91
C ASP A 25 0.29 -14.94 8.37
N GLN A 26 1.08 -13.92 7.98
CA GLN A 26 2.44 -13.68 8.51
C GLN A 26 2.45 -12.98 9.88
N GLY A 27 1.28 -12.64 10.45
CA GLY A 27 1.16 -12.04 11.78
C GLY A 27 1.20 -10.51 11.80
N LEU A 28 1.18 -9.85 10.65
CA LEU A 28 1.08 -8.39 10.59
C LEU A 28 -0.34 -7.94 10.91
N VAL A 29 -0.47 -6.81 11.60
CA VAL A 29 -1.78 -6.24 11.95
C VAL A 29 -2.14 -5.13 10.96
N LEU A 30 -3.28 -5.26 10.30
CA LEU A 30 -3.78 -4.22 9.40
C LEU A 30 -4.15 -2.95 10.17
N GLN A 31 -3.57 -1.82 9.77
CA GLN A 31 -3.86 -0.50 10.30
C GLN A 31 -4.80 0.30 9.39
N ALA A 32 -4.56 0.28 8.07
CA ALA A 32 -5.43 0.92 7.10
C ALA A 32 -5.27 0.31 5.70
N ARG A 33 -6.32 0.45 4.88
CA ARG A 33 -6.32 0.13 3.45
C ARG A 33 -6.65 1.38 2.64
N ASN A 34 -6.10 1.48 1.43
CA ASN A 34 -6.36 2.58 0.50
C ASN A 34 -6.25 3.95 1.18
N TYR A 35 -5.18 4.12 1.97
CA TYR A 35 -4.97 5.29 2.81
C TYR A 35 -4.62 6.49 1.94
N ARG A 36 -5.46 7.52 1.96
CA ARG A 36 -5.30 8.73 1.17
C ARG A 36 -4.85 9.88 2.05
N CYS A 37 -3.80 10.56 1.60
CA CYS A 37 -3.29 11.77 2.23
C CYS A 37 -2.93 12.82 1.15
N ARG A 38 -2.55 14.03 1.57
CA ARG A 38 -2.23 15.12 0.64
C ARG A 38 -1.06 14.80 -0.33
N TRP A 39 -0.26 13.78 -0.03
CA TRP A 39 0.91 13.36 -0.82
C TRP A 39 0.65 12.13 -1.69
N GLY A 40 -0.53 11.52 -1.61
CA GLY A 40 -0.89 10.37 -2.43
C GLY A 40 -1.71 9.31 -1.70
N GLU A 41 -1.78 8.14 -2.31
CA GLU A 41 -2.50 6.96 -1.81
C GLU A 41 -1.50 5.84 -1.50
N LEU A 42 -1.72 5.14 -0.39
CA LEU A 42 -1.00 3.93 0.00
C LEU A 42 -1.97 2.76 0.06
N ASP A 43 -1.60 1.61 -0.53
CA ASP A 43 -2.52 0.48 -0.65
C ASP A 43 -2.81 -0.17 0.71
N LEU A 44 -1.76 -0.56 1.45
CA LEU A 44 -1.90 -1.12 2.80
C LEU A 44 -0.89 -0.50 3.78
N LEU A 45 -1.40 -0.19 4.98
CA LEU A 45 -0.62 0.13 6.16
C LEU A 45 -0.74 -1.03 7.14
N MET A 46 0.38 -1.66 7.49
CA MET A 46 0.45 -2.79 8.40
C MET A 46 1.33 -2.45 9.61
N GLN A 47 1.22 -3.22 10.69
CA GLN A 47 2.03 -3.10 11.89
C GLN A 47 2.72 -4.43 12.18
N GLU A 48 4.03 -4.38 12.45
CA GLU A 48 4.83 -5.51 12.88
C GLU A 48 5.85 -5.05 13.93
N GLN A 49 5.85 -5.67 15.12
CA GLN A 49 6.87 -5.44 16.15
C GLN A 49 7.18 -3.96 16.47
N GLY A 50 6.15 -3.10 16.48
CA GLY A 50 6.32 -1.67 16.75
C GLY A 50 6.69 -0.82 15.51
N ALA A 51 6.92 -1.43 14.36
CA ALA A 51 7.14 -0.75 13.09
C ALA A 51 5.86 -0.65 12.24
N LEU A 52 5.67 0.51 11.61
CA LEU A 52 4.69 0.71 10.55
C LEU A 52 5.27 0.24 9.21
N VAL A 53 4.59 -0.71 8.57
CA VAL A 53 4.98 -1.31 7.29
C VAL A 53 4.06 -0.79 6.20
N ILE A 54 4.64 -0.11 5.22
CA ILE A 54 3.92 0.43 4.05
C ILE A 54 4.05 -0.57 2.91
N VAL A 55 2.92 -1.06 2.40
CA VAL A 55 2.90 -2.04 1.31
C VAL A 55 2.21 -1.44 0.10
N GLU A 56 2.89 -1.52 -1.04
CA GLU A 56 2.31 -1.23 -2.34
C GLU A 56 2.15 -2.52 -3.16
N VAL A 57 0.92 -2.77 -3.59
CA VAL A 57 0.51 -3.98 -4.27
C VAL A 57 0.56 -3.73 -5.78
N ARG A 58 1.41 -4.50 -6.48
CA ARG A 58 1.55 -4.39 -7.93
C ARG A 58 1.26 -5.71 -8.62
N TYR A 59 0.23 -5.73 -9.44
CA TYR A 59 -0.01 -6.83 -10.37
C TYR A 59 0.79 -6.63 -11.66
N ARG A 60 1.61 -7.63 -12.03
CA ARG A 60 2.32 -7.69 -13.31
C ARG A 60 1.81 -8.88 -14.11
N LYS A 61 1.40 -8.63 -15.36
CA LYS A 61 0.89 -9.68 -16.27
C LYS A 61 2.01 -10.41 -17.03
N ASN A 62 3.12 -9.72 -17.33
CA ASN A 62 4.30 -10.24 -18.01
C ASN A 62 5.57 -9.71 -17.31
N ASP A 63 6.56 -10.57 -17.06
CA ASP A 63 7.82 -10.22 -16.37
C ASP A 63 8.87 -9.51 -17.24
N ARG A 64 8.51 -9.06 -18.45
CA ARG A 64 9.48 -8.59 -19.45
C ARG A 64 9.98 -7.14 -19.28
N TYR A 65 9.56 -6.39 -18.26
CA TYR A 65 10.05 -5.03 -18.04
C TYR A 65 10.18 -4.67 -16.54
N GLY A 66 11.35 -4.15 -16.17
CA GLY A 66 11.60 -3.39 -14.94
C GLY A 66 12.03 -4.24 -13.75
N SER A 67 13.34 -4.24 -13.47
CA SER A 67 13.91 -4.81 -12.26
C SER A 67 13.21 -4.22 -11.02
N ALA A 68 12.99 -5.04 -10.00
CA ALA A 68 12.37 -4.61 -8.74
C ALA A 68 13.08 -3.41 -8.07
N VAL A 69 14.31 -3.10 -8.50
CA VAL A 69 15.19 -2.05 -7.98
C VAL A 69 14.85 -0.65 -8.53
N GLU A 70 14.17 -0.52 -9.68
CA GLU A 70 13.85 0.80 -10.27
C GLU A 70 12.60 1.48 -9.68
N SER A 71 11.82 0.80 -8.81
CA SER A 71 10.44 1.24 -8.48
C SER A 71 10.30 2.08 -7.20
N VAL A 72 11.39 2.44 -6.52
CA VAL A 72 11.37 3.29 -5.30
C VAL A 72 12.22 4.54 -5.53
N THR A 73 11.75 5.39 -6.45
CA THR A 73 12.38 6.69 -6.72
C THR A 73 12.45 7.55 -5.45
N ALA A 74 13.38 8.51 -5.39
CA ALA A 74 13.49 9.43 -4.24
C ALA A 74 12.16 10.16 -3.92
N LYS A 75 11.37 10.45 -4.96
CA LYS A 75 10.01 11.00 -4.81
C LYS A 75 9.05 10.01 -4.14
N LYS A 76 9.16 8.72 -4.47
CA LYS A 76 8.36 7.68 -3.84
C LYS A 76 8.74 7.49 -2.38
N GLN A 77 10.03 7.53 -2.06
CA GLN A 77 10.52 7.51 -0.67
C GLN A 77 10.01 8.71 0.13
N SER A 78 10.10 9.93 -0.41
CA SER A 78 9.64 11.13 0.30
C SER A 78 8.13 11.10 0.57
N HIS A 79 7.33 10.58 -0.38
CA HIS A 79 5.89 10.41 -0.20
C HIS A 79 5.57 9.34 0.86
N ILE A 80 6.27 8.20 0.85
CA ILE A 80 6.13 7.14 1.85
C ILE A 80 6.45 7.70 3.25
N VAL A 81 7.54 8.45 3.40
CA VAL A 81 7.93 9.06 4.69
C VAL A 81 6.90 10.10 5.15
N ALA A 82 6.42 10.96 4.26
CA ALA A 82 5.42 11.97 4.61
C ALA A 82 4.08 11.33 5.03
N ALA A 83 3.64 10.30 4.31
CA ALA A 83 2.41 9.57 4.62
C ALA A 83 2.55 8.77 5.94
N ALA A 84 3.70 8.16 6.21
CA ALA A 84 3.99 7.49 7.47
C ALA A 84 3.89 8.46 8.66
N LYS A 85 4.55 9.63 8.56
CA LYS A 85 4.51 10.66 9.61
C LYS A 85 3.09 11.13 9.89
N HIS A 86 2.33 11.42 8.84
CA HIS A 86 0.95 11.86 8.97
C HIS A 86 0.04 10.80 9.59
N TYR A 87 0.22 9.53 9.23
CA TYR A 87 -0.52 8.43 9.87
C TYR A 87 -0.24 8.35 11.38
N THR A 88 1.03 8.43 11.78
CA THR A 88 1.43 8.41 13.20
C THR A 88 0.84 9.61 13.97
N GLU A 89 0.93 10.82 13.41
CA GLU A 89 0.38 12.04 14.01
C GLU A 89 -1.15 11.94 14.22
N VAL A 90 -1.87 11.51 13.18
CA VAL A 90 -3.34 11.36 13.27
C VAL A 90 -3.74 10.26 14.26
N SER A 91 -3.01 9.14 14.29
CA SER A 91 -3.32 8.03 15.21
C SER A 91 -3.08 8.39 16.67
N GLN A 92 -2.07 9.23 16.96
CA GLN A 92 -1.82 9.75 18.30
C GLN A 92 -2.93 10.70 18.76
N LEU A 93 -3.44 11.55 17.86
CA LEU A 93 -4.54 12.48 18.17
C LEU A 93 -5.87 11.76 18.46
N LEU A 94 -6.13 10.63 17.80
CA LEU A 94 -7.33 9.83 18.01
C LEU A 94 -7.27 8.93 19.27
N SER A 95 -6.09 8.81 19.88
CA SER A 95 -5.85 8.03 21.10
C SER A 95 -5.81 8.89 22.37
N SER A 96 -6.11 10.19 22.24
CA SER A 96 -6.13 11.22 23.30
C SER A 96 -7.56 11.59 23.68
#